data_AF-A0A8S2M8H0-F1
#
_entry.id   AF-A0A8S2M8H0-F1
#
_cell.length_a   1.000
_cell.length_b   1.000
_cell.length_c   1.000
_cell.angle_alpha   90.00
_cell.angle_beta   90.00
_cell.angle_gamma   90.00
#
_symmetry.space_group_name_H-M   'P 1'
#
loop_
_entity.id
_entity.type
_entity.pdbx_description
1 polymer ?
#
loop_
_entity_poly.entity_id
_entity_poly.type
_entity_poly.pdbx_seq_one_letter_code
_entity_poly.pdbx_strand_id
1 'polypeptide(L)'
;MYNQSCSTCQGNRYQTCSSTTNRCQCPGNSYWNGSMCPLQLFENAACGQIDACRSDLNISCIINSFGEFTQCLIAQCNITFTGQMTYSTGSSPKSLDAVDVNGDSKPDIIVVNSGSNNVGVLLNADNGTFAAQTTYLTGSGSNPGSVAAVDVNGDGKPDIIVANFVSNNAGVLLNAGNGTFSAQTTYSTGSGPYHVAAVDVNGDGKLDIIVANFGSNNVGVLLNYC
;
A
#
# COMPACT_ATOMS: atom_id res chain seq x y z
N MET A 1 3.50 -38.28 -38.21
CA MET A 1 2.87 -36.94 -38.33
C MET A 1 1.61 -37.09 -39.16
N TYR A 2 0.44 -37.18 -38.52
CA TYR A 2 -0.84 -37.24 -39.24
C TYR A 2 -1.32 -35.82 -39.53
N ASN A 3 -1.49 -35.47 -40.81
CA ASN A 3 -2.09 -34.19 -41.22
C ASN A 3 -3.61 -34.26 -40.99
N GLN A 4 -4.12 -33.46 -40.05
CA GLN A 4 -5.57 -33.29 -39.89
C GLN A 4 -6.07 -32.07 -40.67
N SER A 5 -7.26 -32.23 -41.28
CA SER A 5 -7.96 -31.21 -42.08
C SER A 5 -8.77 -30.25 -41.20
N CYS A 6 -8.90 -28.99 -41.61
CA CYS A 6 -9.55 -27.89 -40.87
C CYS A 6 -10.94 -28.18 -40.26
N SER A 7 -11.70 -29.13 -40.80
CA SER A 7 -13.02 -29.52 -40.27
C SER A 7 -12.96 -30.08 -38.84
N THR A 8 -11.81 -30.59 -38.37
CA THR A 8 -11.68 -31.18 -37.03
C THR A 8 -11.30 -30.17 -35.94
N CYS A 9 -11.02 -28.90 -36.27
CA CYS A 9 -10.45 -27.93 -35.34
C CYS A 9 -11.47 -27.01 -34.65
N GLN A 10 -12.78 -27.21 -34.89
CA GLN A 10 -13.85 -26.34 -34.38
C GLN A 10 -14.19 -26.48 -32.87
N GLY A 11 -13.38 -27.19 -32.08
CA GLY A 11 -13.64 -27.39 -30.65
C GLY A 11 -12.62 -26.76 -29.68
N ASN A 12 -11.44 -26.36 -30.16
CA ASN A 12 -10.32 -25.97 -29.28
C ASN A 12 -9.94 -24.49 -29.47
N ARG A 13 -10.10 -23.69 -28.42
CA ARG A 13 -9.80 -22.24 -28.36
C ARG A 13 -8.36 -21.85 -28.71
N TYR A 14 -7.46 -22.83 -28.86
CA TYR A 14 -6.03 -22.63 -29.07
C TYR A 14 -5.55 -23.04 -30.48
N GLN A 15 -6.43 -23.13 -31.48
CA GLN A 15 -6.04 -23.46 -32.86
C GLN A 15 -6.76 -22.58 -33.87
N THR A 16 -6.03 -22.08 -34.86
CA THR A 16 -6.58 -21.33 -36.01
C THR A 16 -6.27 -22.08 -37.31
N CYS A 17 -7.09 -21.92 -38.35
CA CYS A 17 -6.84 -22.55 -39.64
C CYS A 17 -6.03 -21.67 -40.57
N SER A 18 -4.94 -22.24 -41.12
CA SER A 18 -4.13 -21.59 -42.14
C SER A 18 -4.92 -21.44 -43.45
N SER A 19 -5.12 -20.21 -43.91
CA SER A 19 -5.80 -19.92 -45.18
C SER A 19 -5.03 -20.40 -46.42
N THR A 20 -3.73 -20.66 -46.29
CA THR A 20 -2.86 -21.10 -47.40
C THR A 20 -2.63 -22.60 -47.45
N THR A 21 -2.64 -23.29 -46.30
CA THR A 21 -2.30 -24.74 -46.25
C THR A 21 -3.48 -25.63 -45.85
N ASN A 22 -4.61 -25.04 -45.41
CA ASN A 22 -5.80 -25.74 -44.94
C ASN A 22 -5.51 -26.76 -43.82
N ARG A 23 -4.51 -26.46 -42.99
CA ARG A 23 -4.08 -27.21 -41.81
C ARG A 23 -4.30 -26.38 -40.55
N CYS A 24 -4.44 -27.06 -39.41
CA CYS A 24 -4.56 -26.41 -38.11
C CYS A 24 -3.20 -25.92 -37.60
N GLN A 25 -3.15 -24.65 -37.24
CA GLN A 25 -1.97 -23.96 -36.72
C GLN A 25 -2.16 -23.63 -35.25
N CYS A 26 -1.06 -23.73 -34.52
CA CYS A 26 -0.94 -23.30 -33.13
C CYS A 26 -0.55 -21.81 -33.08
N PRO A 27 -0.91 -21.06 -32.02
CA PRO A 27 -0.46 -19.69 -31.81
C PRO A 27 1.07 -19.62 -31.84
N GLY A 28 1.64 -18.64 -32.56
CA GLY A 28 3.09 -18.49 -32.70
C GLY A 28 3.75 -19.29 -33.84
N ASN A 29 3.03 -19.57 -34.94
CA ASN A 29 3.55 -20.23 -36.16
C ASN A 29 4.07 -21.67 -36.00
N SER A 30 3.67 -22.38 -34.94
CA SER A 30 3.98 -23.81 -34.77
C SER A 30 2.87 -24.71 -35.36
N TYR A 31 3.25 -25.92 -35.80
CA TYR A 31 2.32 -26.90 -36.40
C TYR A 31 1.87 -27.95 -35.40
N TRP A 32 0.59 -28.32 -35.48
CA TRP A 32 -0.03 -29.34 -34.64
C TRP A 32 0.53 -30.74 -34.93
N ASN A 33 0.78 -31.55 -33.89
CA ASN A 33 1.55 -32.81 -34.01
C ASN A 33 0.75 -34.11 -33.80
N GLY A 34 -0.56 -34.08 -33.62
CA GLY A 34 -1.35 -35.31 -33.37
C GLY A 34 -2.10 -35.33 -32.05
N SER A 35 -1.58 -34.64 -31.04
CA SER A 35 -2.06 -34.81 -29.66
C SER A 35 -2.28 -33.49 -28.92
N MET A 36 -1.49 -32.44 -29.19
CA MET A 36 -1.64 -31.08 -28.63
C MET A 36 -0.62 -30.13 -29.29
N CYS A 37 -0.84 -28.82 -29.24
CA CYS A 37 0.22 -27.87 -29.61
C CYS A 37 1.42 -28.05 -28.67
N PRO A 38 2.67 -28.03 -29.15
CA PRO A 38 3.83 -28.09 -28.28
C PRO A 38 3.74 -26.94 -27.27
N LEU A 39 3.75 -27.28 -25.98
CA LEU A 39 3.81 -26.35 -24.85
C LEU A 39 5.17 -25.63 -24.85
N GLN A 40 5.41 -24.77 -25.84
CA GLN A 40 6.39 -23.71 -25.68
C GLN A 40 5.69 -22.55 -24.98
N LEU A 41 5.85 -22.53 -23.65
CA LEU A 41 5.85 -21.33 -22.81
C LEU A 41 4.86 -20.24 -23.25
N PHE A 42 3.57 -20.57 -23.27
CA PHE A 42 2.58 -19.55 -22.96
C PHE A 42 2.42 -19.55 -21.46
N GLU A 43 3.34 -18.86 -20.77
CA GLU A 43 2.91 -18.10 -19.61
C GLU A 43 1.69 -17.29 -20.08
N ASN A 44 0.58 -17.42 -19.37
CA ASN A 44 -0.59 -16.55 -19.50
C ASN A 44 -1.53 -16.85 -20.68
N ALA A 45 -2.48 -17.77 -20.47
CA ALA A 45 -3.77 -17.67 -21.17
C ALA A 45 -5.00 -18.08 -20.32
N ALA A 46 -4.82 -18.68 -19.14
CA ALA A 46 -5.92 -18.92 -18.19
C ALA A 46 -5.79 -18.14 -16.87
N CYS A 47 -4.61 -17.60 -16.54
CA CYS A 47 -4.39 -16.70 -15.39
C CYS A 47 -4.44 -15.21 -15.74
N GLY A 48 -4.65 -14.84 -17.01
CA GLY A 48 -4.63 -13.43 -17.47
C GLY A 48 -5.86 -12.59 -17.12
N GLN A 49 -6.72 -13.05 -16.21
CA GLN A 49 -7.82 -12.25 -15.64
C GLN A 49 -7.81 -12.23 -14.10
N ILE A 50 -6.73 -12.70 -13.48
CA ILE A 50 -6.53 -12.54 -12.03
C ILE A 50 -5.42 -11.51 -11.79
N ASP A 51 -5.65 -10.28 -12.25
CA ASP A 51 -4.91 -9.08 -11.82
C ASP A 51 -5.14 -8.73 -10.33
N ALA A 52 -5.57 -9.69 -9.51
CA ALA A 52 -5.72 -9.58 -8.07
C ALA A 52 -5.03 -10.74 -7.31
N CYS A 53 -4.17 -11.52 -7.96
CA CYS A 53 -3.27 -12.42 -7.27
C CYS A 53 -2.09 -11.64 -6.72
N ARG A 54 -2.27 -11.04 -5.53
CA ARG A 54 -1.13 -10.78 -4.65
C ARG A 54 -0.28 -12.06 -4.56
N SER A 55 1.04 -11.90 -4.50
CA SER A 55 2.08 -12.93 -4.35
C SER A 55 1.90 -13.92 -3.18
N ASP A 56 0.81 -13.83 -2.43
CA ASP A 56 0.63 -14.42 -1.11
C ASP A 56 -0.35 -15.62 -1.14
N LEU A 57 -0.95 -15.93 -2.30
CA LEU A 57 -1.89 -17.05 -2.45
C LEU A 57 -1.27 -18.18 -3.26
N ASN A 58 -1.03 -19.32 -2.61
CA ASN A 58 -0.68 -20.59 -3.26
C ASN A 58 -1.88 -21.11 -4.06
N ILE A 59 -1.99 -20.70 -5.32
CA ILE A 59 -3.01 -21.21 -6.23
C ILE A 59 -2.49 -22.47 -6.91
N SER A 60 -3.19 -23.59 -6.71
CA SER A 60 -2.90 -24.86 -7.40
C SER A 60 -3.95 -25.12 -8.46
N CYS A 61 -3.52 -25.24 -9.71
CA CYS A 61 -4.37 -25.64 -10.83
C CYS A 61 -4.40 -27.16 -10.94
N ILE A 62 -5.60 -27.75 -10.95
CA ILE A 62 -5.78 -29.17 -11.25
C ILE A 62 -5.93 -29.33 -12.77
N ILE A 63 -5.10 -30.20 -13.34
CA ILE A 63 -5.22 -30.68 -14.72
C ILE A 63 -5.71 -32.13 -14.70
N ASN A 64 -6.57 -32.51 -15.64
CA ASN A 64 -6.97 -33.91 -15.80
C ASN A 64 -5.86 -34.75 -16.45
N SER A 65 -6.07 -36.06 -16.55
CA SER A 65 -5.13 -37.00 -17.21
C SER A 65 -4.91 -36.74 -18.71
N PHE A 66 -5.71 -35.86 -19.31
CA PHE A 66 -5.60 -35.41 -20.70
C PHE A 66 -4.97 -34.02 -20.84
N GLY A 67 -4.53 -33.40 -19.73
CA GLY A 67 -3.85 -32.10 -19.73
C GLY A 67 -4.78 -30.88 -19.80
N GLU A 68 -6.09 -31.07 -19.62
CA GLU A 68 -7.06 -29.97 -19.61
C GLU A 68 -7.26 -29.41 -18.20
N PHE A 69 -7.39 -28.08 -18.10
CA PHE A 69 -7.68 -27.39 -16.85
C PHE A 69 -9.10 -27.72 -16.37
N THR A 70 -9.23 -28.19 -15.13
CA THR A 70 -10.53 -28.58 -14.57
C THR A 70 -10.94 -27.75 -13.36
N GLN A 71 -9.99 -27.33 -12.51
CA GLN A 71 -10.32 -26.56 -11.30
C GLN A 71 -9.11 -25.75 -10.79
N CYS A 72 -9.40 -24.57 -10.24
CA CYS A 72 -8.46 -23.79 -9.45
C CYS A 72 -8.72 -24.06 -7.96
N LEU A 73 -7.74 -24.56 -7.21
CA LEU A 73 -7.80 -24.59 -5.74
C LEU A 73 -7.11 -23.34 -5.20
N ILE A 74 -7.85 -22.58 -4.41
CA ILE A 74 -7.32 -21.45 -3.64
C ILE A 74 -6.75 -22.04 -2.35
N ALA A 75 -5.44 -21.89 -2.08
CA ALA A 75 -4.95 -22.11 -0.73
C ALA A 75 -5.64 -21.12 0.20
N GLN A 76 -6.38 -21.64 1.16
CA GLN A 76 -6.94 -20.81 2.22
C GLN A 76 -5.78 -20.18 2.99
N CYS A 77 -5.65 -18.86 2.89
CA CYS A 77 -4.76 -18.10 3.75
C CYS A 77 -5.40 -18.09 5.15
N ASN A 78 -4.99 -19.03 5.99
CA ASN A 78 -5.39 -19.03 7.39
C ASN A 78 -4.60 -17.90 8.09
N ILE A 79 -5.27 -16.77 8.32
CA ILE A 79 -4.69 -15.65 9.04
C ILE A 79 -4.52 -16.08 10.50
N THR A 80 -3.28 -16.29 10.91
CA THR A 80 -2.91 -16.53 12.29
C THR A 80 -2.02 -15.39 12.77
N PHE A 81 -2.27 -14.92 13.99
CA PHE A 81 -1.47 -13.89 14.62
C PHE A 81 -0.58 -14.55 15.68
N THR A 82 0.68 -14.14 15.75
CA THR A 82 1.53 -14.45 16.90
C THR A 82 1.02 -13.70 18.15
N GLY A 83 1.56 -14.04 19.32
CA GLY A 83 1.25 -13.28 20.54
C GLY A 83 1.61 -11.80 20.39
N GLN A 84 0.79 -10.91 20.94
CA GLN A 84 1.02 -9.47 20.90
C GLN A 84 2.33 -9.12 21.62
N MET A 85 3.18 -8.35 20.93
CA MET A 85 4.31 -7.67 21.53
C MET A 85 3.91 -6.25 21.93
N THR A 86 4.42 -5.77 23.06
CA THR A 86 4.12 -4.42 23.58
C THR A 86 5.36 -3.54 23.57
N TYR A 87 5.18 -2.29 23.12
CA TYR A 87 6.23 -1.28 23.10
C TYR A 87 5.78 -0.08 23.91
N SER A 88 6.65 0.43 24.77
CA SER A 88 6.35 1.58 25.62
C SER A 88 6.34 2.86 24.79
N THR A 89 5.24 3.62 24.89
CA THR A 89 5.09 4.96 24.30
C THR A 89 4.96 6.02 25.40
N GLY A 90 4.58 7.25 25.03
CA GLY A 90 4.14 8.25 25.99
C GLY A 90 2.76 7.92 26.59
N SER A 91 2.29 8.79 27.47
CA SER A 91 0.98 8.67 28.13
C SER A 91 -0.18 9.00 27.19
N SER A 92 -1.24 8.19 27.28
CA SER A 92 -2.48 8.29 26.48
C SER A 92 -2.22 8.35 24.96
N PRO A 93 -1.62 7.31 24.36
CA PRO A 93 -1.50 7.21 22.91
C PRO A 93 -2.90 7.21 22.27
N LYS A 94 -3.11 8.03 21.22
CA LYS A 94 -4.43 8.22 20.60
C LYS A 94 -4.54 7.76 19.16
N SER A 95 -3.49 7.94 18.38
CA SER A 95 -3.45 7.70 16.95
C SER A 95 -2.01 7.34 16.57
N LEU A 96 -1.88 6.57 15.49
CA LEU A 96 -0.61 6.16 14.93
C LEU A 96 -0.66 6.18 13.41
N ASP A 97 0.52 6.22 12.81
CA ASP A 97 0.74 5.95 11.39
C ASP A 97 1.96 5.03 11.22
N ALA A 98 2.04 4.34 10.08
CA ALA A 98 3.12 3.42 9.77
C ALA A 98 3.73 3.73 8.40
N VAL A 99 4.97 4.24 8.39
CA VAL A 99 5.69 4.63 7.19
C VAL A 99 7.20 4.54 7.43
N ASP A 100 7.97 4.26 6.39
CA ASP A 100 9.44 4.33 6.44
C ASP A 100 9.89 5.79 6.56
N VAL A 101 10.42 6.18 7.72
CA VAL A 101 10.90 7.55 7.97
C VAL A 101 12.41 7.69 7.89
N ASN A 102 13.15 6.58 7.77
CA ASN A 102 14.61 6.57 7.79
C ASN A 102 15.24 6.13 6.46
N GLY A 103 14.41 5.74 5.47
CA GLY A 103 14.82 5.33 4.13
C GLY A 103 15.35 3.90 4.04
N ASP A 104 15.11 3.04 5.02
CA ASP A 104 15.59 1.64 5.04
C ASP A 104 14.64 0.64 4.37
N SER A 105 13.55 1.15 3.76
CA SER A 105 12.47 0.41 3.11
C SER A 105 11.61 -0.43 4.07
N LYS A 106 11.61 -0.13 5.37
CA LYS A 106 10.80 -0.82 6.37
C LYS A 106 9.91 0.19 7.08
N PRO A 107 8.59 -0.08 7.18
CA PRO A 107 7.72 0.82 7.90
C PRO A 107 8.11 0.93 9.37
N ASP A 108 8.32 2.17 9.80
CA ASP A 108 8.45 2.58 11.19
C ASP A 108 7.06 2.92 11.76
N ILE A 109 6.99 3.16 13.07
CA ILE A 109 5.74 3.55 13.73
C ILE A 109 5.86 4.97 14.28
N ILE A 110 4.87 5.79 13.99
CA ILE A 110 4.71 7.14 14.54
C ILE A 110 3.46 7.12 15.42
N VAL A 111 3.54 7.60 16.66
CA VAL A 111 2.43 7.60 17.63
C VAL A 111 2.25 8.98 18.23
N VAL A 112 1.03 9.50 18.27
CA VAL A 112 0.71 10.69 19.06
C VAL A 112 0.30 10.33 20.48
N ASN A 113 0.98 10.93 21.46
CA ASN A 113 0.74 10.73 22.88
C ASN A 113 0.07 11.96 23.48
N SER A 114 -1.25 11.92 23.57
CA SER A 114 -2.07 13.06 23.99
C SER A 114 -1.79 13.53 25.41
N GLY A 115 -1.49 12.61 26.33
CA GLY A 115 -1.18 12.92 27.72
C GLY A 115 0.24 13.46 27.91
N SER A 116 1.17 13.10 27.02
CA SER A 116 2.55 13.57 27.07
C SER A 116 2.81 14.80 26.20
N ASN A 117 1.84 15.22 25.38
CA ASN A 117 1.96 16.33 24.44
C ASN A 117 3.15 16.17 23.48
N ASN A 118 3.34 14.96 22.95
CA ASN A 118 4.42 14.64 22.03
C ASN A 118 4.01 13.62 20.96
N VAL A 119 4.84 13.52 19.93
CA VAL A 119 4.88 12.41 18.99
C VAL A 119 6.05 11.50 19.37
N GLY A 120 5.84 10.19 19.40
CA GLY A 120 6.88 9.18 19.50
C GLY A 120 7.13 8.54 18.14
N VAL A 121 8.39 8.35 17.78
CA VAL A 121 8.84 7.65 16.58
C VAL A 121 9.60 6.40 17.01
N LEU A 122 9.10 5.24 16.62
CA LEU A 122 9.68 3.93 16.91
C LEU A 122 10.23 3.37 15.60
N LEU A 123 11.56 3.32 15.49
CA LEU A 123 12.23 2.79 14.30
C LEU A 123 12.21 1.26 14.31
N ASN A 124 11.96 0.67 13.16
CA ASN A 124 11.98 -0.76 12.93
C ASN A 124 13.43 -1.29 13.00
N ALA A 125 13.63 -2.40 13.69
CA ALA A 125 14.92 -3.05 13.88
C ALA A 125 15.12 -4.26 12.95
N ASP A 126 14.51 -4.22 11.76
CA ASP A 126 14.70 -5.18 10.65
C ASP A 126 14.18 -6.60 10.86
N ASN A 127 13.63 -6.88 12.03
CA ASN A 127 13.20 -8.21 12.45
C ASN A 127 11.76 -8.20 13.00
N GLY A 128 11.00 -7.15 12.70
CA GLY A 128 9.65 -6.94 13.23
C GLY A 128 9.61 -6.48 14.68
N THR A 129 10.76 -6.08 15.25
CA THR A 129 10.83 -5.39 16.54
C THR A 129 11.14 -3.91 16.35
N PHE A 130 10.85 -3.11 17.37
CA PHE A 130 11.04 -1.66 17.32
C PHE A 130 12.00 -1.19 18.41
N ALA A 131 12.82 -0.20 18.06
CA ALA A 131 13.65 0.53 19.01
C ALA A 131 12.80 1.34 20.01
N ALA A 132 13.43 1.79 21.09
CA ALA A 132 12.80 2.74 22.00
C ALA A 132 12.41 4.03 21.25
N GLN A 133 11.24 4.58 21.57
CA GLN A 133 10.75 5.77 20.89
C GLN A 133 11.71 6.97 21.06
N THR A 134 11.92 7.70 19.97
CA THR A 134 12.40 9.08 20.01
C THR A 134 11.20 10.01 20.04
N THR A 135 11.20 11.04 20.89
CA THR A 135 10.02 11.88 21.11
C THR A 135 10.23 13.32 20.67
N TYR A 136 9.18 13.91 20.08
CA TYR A 136 9.15 15.29 19.61
C TYR A 136 7.96 16.02 20.22
N LEU A 137 8.21 17.15 20.89
CA LEU A 137 7.18 17.92 21.58
C LEU A 137 6.23 18.59 20.57
N THR A 138 4.93 18.55 20.87
CA THR A 138 3.91 19.24 20.05
C THR A 138 3.37 20.53 20.67
N GLY A 139 4.03 20.99 21.74
CA GLY A 139 3.65 22.17 22.53
C GLY A 139 3.08 21.78 23.90
N SER A 140 3.31 22.62 24.91
CA SER A 140 2.81 22.33 26.27
C SER A 140 1.28 22.36 26.29
N GLY A 141 0.65 21.27 26.74
CA GLY A 141 -0.80 21.14 26.81
C GLY A 141 -1.51 21.05 25.45
N SER A 142 -0.79 20.69 24.37
CA SER A 142 -1.33 20.62 23.02
C SER A 142 -2.39 19.54 22.80
N ASN A 143 -2.34 18.46 23.59
CA ASN A 143 -3.26 17.31 23.50
C ASN A 143 -3.42 16.81 22.04
N PRO A 144 -2.36 16.32 21.40
CA PRO A 144 -2.40 15.88 20.01
C PRO A 144 -3.41 14.73 19.84
N GLY A 145 -4.26 14.83 18.82
CA GLY A 145 -5.38 13.91 18.57
C GLY A 145 -5.16 12.93 17.41
N SER A 146 -4.44 13.36 16.38
CA SER A 146 -4.27 12.63 15.12
C SER A 146 -2.91 12.94 14.52
N VAL A 147 -2.36 11.97 13.80
CA VAL A 147 -1.13 12.09 13.02
C VAL A 147 -1.36 11.60 11.60
N ALA A 148 -0.68 12.22 10.65
CA ALA A 148 -0.49 11.73 9.29
C ALA A 148 0.99 11.86 8.94
N ALA A 149 1.55 10.86 8.24
CA ALA A 149 2.93 10.87 7.81
C ALA A 149 3.05 10.82 6.28
N VAL A 150 3.53 11.92 5.69
CA VAL A 150 3.62 12.09 4.24
C VAL A 150 4.64 13.15 3.88
N ASP A 151 5.23 13.07 2.69
CA ASP A 151 6.13 14.08 2.15
C ASP A 151 5.36 15.37 1.80
N VAL A 152 5.22 16.28 2.76
CA VAL A 152 4.44 17.52 2.59
C VAL A 152 5.25 18.64 1.95
N ASN A 153 6.58 18.56 2.00
CA ASN A 153 7.49 19.54 1.43
C ASN A 153 8.05 19.15 0.04
N GLY A 154 7.78 17.93 -0.43
CA GLY A 154 8.19 17.43 -1.74
C GLY A 154 9.66 17.02 -1.84
N ASP A 155 10.32 16.73 -0.72
CA ASP A 155 11.75 16.37 -0.69
C ASP A 155 12.02 14.86 -0.78
N GLY A 156 10.96 14.05 -0.91
CA GLY A 156 10.99 12.60 -0.99
C GLY A 156 11.03 11.89 0.35
N LYS A 157 10.86 12.60 1.48
CA LYS A 157 10.89 12.01 2.82
C LYS A 157 9.56 12.24 3.54
N PRO A 158 8.97 11.21 4.16
CA PRO A 158 7.74 11.40 4.91
C PRO A 158 7.95 12.33 6.12
N ASP A 159 7.25 13.46 6.11
CA ASP A 159 7.15 14.41 7.21
C ASP A 159 5.99 14.02 8.15
N ILE A 160 5.93 14.62 9.34
CA ILE A 160 4.85 14.37 10.31
C ILE A 160 3.92 15.58 10.38
N ILE A 161 2.61 15.33 10.22
CA ILE A 161 1.54 16.30 10.42
C ILE A 161 0.72 15.89 11.65
N VAL A 162 0.49 16.81 12.59
CA VAL A 162 -0.22 16.55 13.86
C VAL A 162 -1.40 17.49 14.05
N ALA A 163 -2.56 16.95 14.44
CA ALA A 163 -3.69 17.75 14.90
C ALA A 163 -3.57 18.05 16.41
N ASN A 164 -3.27 19.28 16.79
CA ASN A 164 -3.15 19.69 18.20
C ASN A 164 -4.48 20.21 18.74
N PHE A 165 -5.28 19.30 19.33
CA PHE A 165 -6.67 19.54 19.67
C PHE A 165 -6.87 20.77 20.57
N VAL A 166 -6.07 20.92 21.63
CA VAL A 166 -6.24 22.04 22.58
C VAL A 166 -5.61 23.33 22.05
N SER A 167 -4.50 23.24 21.33
CA SER A 167 -3.80 24.42 20.82
C SER A 167 -4.41 25.02 19.55
N ASN A 168 -5.46 24.40 18.98
CA ASN A 168 -6.16 24.87 17.78
C ASN A 168 -5.22 25.14 16.60
N ASN A 169 -4.28 24.21 16.39
CA ASN A 169 -3.36 24.27 15.26
C ASN A 169 -3.06 22.88 14.69
N ALA A 170 -2.58 22.87 13.44
CA ALA A 170 -1.89 21.75 12.84
C ALA A 170 -0.38 21.97 13.00
N GLY A 171 0.33 20.91 13.38
CA GLY A 171 1.77 20.87 13.46
C GLY A 171 2.41 20.18 12.28
N VAL A 172 3.54 20.67 11.80
CA VAL A 172 4.37 19.99 10.81
C VAL A 172 5.78 19.85 11.36
N LEU A 173 6.30 18.63 11.37
CA LEU A 173 7.69 18.32 11.72
C LEU A 173 8.35 17.74 10.47
N LEU A 174 9.38 18.42 9.96
CA LEU A 174 10.05 18.03 8.73
C LEU A 174 11.10 16.95 9.01
N ASN A 175 11.16 15.94 8.16
CA ASN A 175 12.04 14.81 8.31
C ASN A 175 13.40 15.07 7.65
N ALA A 176 14.49 14.80 8.37
CA ALA A 176 15.84 14.86 7.79
C ALA A 176 16.13 13.67 6.85
N GLY A 177 15.33 12.60 6.92
CA GLY A 177 15.42 11.39 6.09
C GLY A 177 16.16 10.23 6.76
N ASN A 178 16.42 10.34 8.07
CA ASN A 178 17.10 9.34 8.88
C ASN A 178 16.30 9.02 10.15
N GLY A 179 14.98 9.28 10.12
CA GLY A 179 14.09 9.17 11.28
C GLY A 179 14.23 10.31 12.30
N THR A 180 15.00 11.36 12.00
CA THR A 180 15.08 12.57 12.84
C THR A 180 14.23 13.70 12.28
N PHE A 181 13.52 14.40 13.15
CA PHE A 181 12.57 15.43 12.77
C PHE A 181 12.95 16.80 13.35
N SER A 182 12.61 17.86 12.60
CA SER A 182 12.75 19.23 13.07
C SER A 182 11.80 19.53 14.22
N ALA A 183 12.04 20.66 14.91
CA ALA A 183 11.01 21.23 15.77
C ALA A 183 9.74 21.52 14.96
N GLN A 184 8.58 21.40 15.61
CA GLN A 184 7.30 21.61 14.97
C GLN A 184 7.11 23.06 14.53
N THR A 185 6.69 23.24 13.28
CA THR A 185 6.09 24.48 12.77
C THR A 185 4.57 24.37 12.88
N THR A 186 3.90 25.43 13.35
CA THR A 186 2.45 25.44 13.59
C THR A 186 1.70 26.29 12.58
N TYR A 187 0.53 25.81 12.20
CA TYR A 187 -0.42 26.50 11.33
C TYR A 187 -1.77 26.57 12.02
N SER A 188 -2.33 27.78 12.14
CA SER A 188 -3.62 27.98 12.80
C SER A 188 -4.74 27.23 12.08
N THR A 189 -5.65 26.63 12.85
CA THR A 189 -6.82 25.91 12.34
C THR A 189 -8.10 26.48 12.94
N GLY A 190 -9.23 25.80 12.73
CA GLY A 190 -10.40 25.96 13.58
C GLY A 190 -10.17 25.40 14.99
N SER A 191 -11.18 25.53 15.84
CA SER A 191 -11.16 25.02 17.21
C SER A 191 -11.28 23.50 17.25
N GLY A 192 -10.51 22.87 18.14
CA GLY A 192 -10.53 21.43 18.36
C GLY A 192 -10.20 20.62 17.10
N PRO A 193 -9.06 20.84 16.43
CA PRO A 193 -8.65 20.01 15.31
C PRO A 193 -8.48 18.56 15.81
N TYR A 194 -9.29 17.65 15.26
CA TYR A 194 -9.39 16.27 15.74
C TYR A 194 -8.69 15.28 14.82
N HIS A 195 -8.75 15.53 13.51
CA HIS A 195 -8.14 14.68 12.49
C HIS A 195 -7.43 15.53 11.45
N VAL A 196 -6.31 15.03 10.94
CA VAL A 196 -5.55 15.61 9.81
C VAL A 196 -5.46 14.59 8.68
N ALA A 197 -5.50 15.08 7.45
CA ALA A 197 -5.16 14.33 6.24
C ALA A 197 -4.40 15.27 5.31
N ALA A 198 -3.67 14.71 4.35
CA ALA A 198 -2.93 15.50 3.37
C ALA A 198 -3.11 14.93 1.96
N VAL A 199 -3.46 15.82 1.03
CA VAL A 199 -3.69 15.51 -0.39
C VAL A 199 -3.69 16.83 -1.16
N ASP A 200 -3.23 16.79 -2.41
CA ASP A 200 -3.37 17.93 -3.33
C ASP A 200 -4.85 18.12 -3.69
N VAL A 201 -5.51 19.11 -3.10
CA VAL A 201 -6.94 19.38 -3.36
C VAL A 201 -7.15 20.40 -4.46
N ASN A 202 -6.13 21.19 -4.80
CA ASN A 202 -6.25 22.29 -5.74
C ASN A 202 -5.66 21.95 -7.14
N GLY A 203 -4.96 20.83 -7.25
CA GLY A 203 -4.35 20.31 -8.48
C GLY A 203 -3.01 20.95 -8.85
N ASP A 204 -2.28 21.55 -7.90
CA ASP A 204 -1.00 22.23 -8.16
C ASP A 204 0.24 21.33 -7.97
N GLY A 205 0.03 20.06 -7.58
CA GLY A 205 1.06 19.07 -7.36
C GLY A 205 1.68 19.11 -5.96
N LYS A 206 1.18 19.93 -5.04
CA LYS A 206 1.64 20.04 -3.66
C LYS A 206 0.58 19.50 -2.72
N LEU A 207 1.02 18.80 -1.67
CA LEU A 207 0.06 18.29 -0.69
C LEU A 207 -0.45 19.43 0.20
N ASP A 208 -1.77 19.59 0.22
CA ASP A 208 -2.48 20.48 1.13
C ASP A 208 -2.84 19.74 2.42
N ILE A 209 -2.97 20.47 3.53
CA ILE A 209 -3.40 19.89 4.81
C ILE A 209 -4.89 20.12 5.01
N ILE A 210 -5.64 19.03 5.19
CA ILE A 210 -7.07 19.04 5.48
C ILE A 210 -7.26 18.71 6.97
N VAL A 211 -8.06 19.52 7.65
CA VAL A 211 -8.27 19.41 9.10
C VAL A 211 -9.76 19.32 9.43
N ALA A 212 -10.17 18.28 10.14
CA ALA A 212 -11.50 18.19 10.73
C ALA A 212 -11.50 18.92 12.09
N ASN A 213 -12.15 20.09 12.15
CA ASN A 213 -12.21 20.90 13.37
C ASN A 213 -13.49 20.58 14.14
N PHE A 214 -13.37 19.70 15.12
CA PHE A 214 -14.50 19.25 15.95
C PHE A 214 -15.13 20.41 16.73
N GLY A 215 -14.31 21.28 17.34
CA GLY A 215 -14.81 22.43 18.12
C GLY A 215 -15.48 23.50 17.27
N SER A 216 -14.99 23.74 16.05
CA SER A 216 -15.57 24.71 15.12
C SER A 216 -16.71 24.16 14.25
N ASN A 217 -17.01 22.87 14.31
CA ASN A 217 -18.00 22.20 13.47
C ASN A 217 -17.76 22.44 11.96
N ASN A 218 -16.49 22.40 11.51
CA ASN A 218 -16.14 22.61 10.11
C ASN A 218 -14.92 21.80 9.66
N VAL A 219 -14.65 21.83 8.35
CA VAL A 219 -13.40 21.33 7.75
C VAL A 219 -12.58 22.54 7.31
N GLY A 220 -11.30 22.57 7.69
CA GLY A 220 -10.33 23.55 7.22
C GLY A 220 -9.42 22.95 6.17
N VAL A 221 -8.99 23.77 5.22
CA VAL A 221 -7.95 23.43 4.23
C VAL A 221 -6.85 24.47 4.34
N LEU A 222 -5.62 24.00 4.55
CA LEU A 222 -4.41 24.80 4.51
C LEU A 222 -3.72 24.50 3.19
N LEU A 223 -3.79 25.46 2.26
CA LEU A 223 -3.16 25.32 0.95
C LEU A 223 -1.64 25.45 1.07
N ASN A 224 -0.93 24.50 0.47
CA ASN A 224 0.51 24.55 0.35
C ASN A 224 0.89 25.29 -0.94
N TYR A 225 1.78 26.27 -0.82
CA TYR A 225 2.22 27.08 -1.97
C TYR A 225 3.70 26.87 -2.31
N CYS A 226 4.44 26.08 -1.52
CA CYS A 226 5.90 25.94 -1.64
C CYS A 226 6.30 24.77 -2.53
#